data_AF-A0A8C7C825-F1
#
_entry.id   AF-A0A8C7C825-F1
#
_cell.length_a   1.000
_cell.length_b   1.000
_cell.length_c   1.000
_cell.angle_alpha   90.00
_cell.angle_beta   90.00
_cell.angle_gamma   90.00
#
_symmetry.space_group_name_H-M   'P 1'
#
loop_
_entity.id
_entity.type
_entity.pdbx_description
1 polymer ?
#
loop_
_entity_poly.entity_id
_entity_poly.type
_entity_poly.pdbx_seq_one_letter_code
_entity_poly.pdbx_strand_id
1 'polypeptide(L)'
;MSESSRINSSICLLRGKIYDAMDNRPLATSSYKEALKLDVYCFEAFDLLTSHHMLTAQEEKDFLDLLPLSQQCTEEEDKLLHFLFENKLKKYNKPSDMVVPEMVNGLQDNLDVVVSLAERHYYNCDFKMCYKLTSMVMVKDPFHANCLPVHIGTLVELSKANELFYLSHRLVDLYPNNPVSIVPALYKYLSYLHYVPYAVSHSKATTLERTYGPAWIAYGHSFAVESEHDQAMAAYFTAAQLMKGCHLPMLYIGLEYGLTNNSKLAERFFSQALSIAPEDPFVMHEVAVVAFQNGDWKTAEKLFLDAMDKIKAIGNEVTVDKWEPLLNNLGHVCRKLKKYVQALEYHRQALVLIPQHASTYSAIGYVHSLMGDFESAIDYFHTALGLKRDDTFSVTMLGHCIEMYIGDTDAYIGKTSYIGKMTSFATHAKTDLRQSFVDAFVIFLPVNINDLQDI
;
A
#
# COMPACT_ATOMS: atom_id res chain seq x y z
N MET A 1 26.30 -14.74 -35.32
CA MET A 1 26.90 -14.60 -33.98
C MET A 1 28.09 -15.55 -33.86
N SER A 2 29.25 -15.09 -33.39
CA SER A 2 30.40 -15.98 -33.16
C SER A 2 30.16 -16.81 -31.89
N GLU A 3 30.44 -18.10 -31.95
CA GLU A 3 30.31 -19.04 -30.82
C GLU A 3 31.04 -18.54 -29.55
N SER A 4 32.14 -17.79 -29.77
CA SER A 4 32.89 -17.10 -28.72
C SER A 4 32.08 -16.03 -27.95
N SER A 5 31.14 -15.32 -28.57
CA SER A 5 30.33 -14.30 -27.88
C SER A 5 29.33 -14.93 -26.91
N ARG A 6 28.72 -16.08 -27.25
CA ARG A 6 27.83 -16.83 -26.34
C ARG A 6 28.58 -17.44 -25.16
N ILE A 7 29.81 -17.91 -25.39
CA ILE A 7 30.65 -18.42 -24.30
C ILE A 7 31.03 -17.26 -23.36
N ASN A 8 31.38 -16.09 -23.91
CA ASN A 8 31.72 -14.93 -23.09
C ASN A 8 30.50 -14.37 -22.33
N SER A 9 29.30 -14.39 -22.92
CA SER A 9 28.07 -13.96 -22.23
C SER A 9 27.76 -14.87 -21.04
N SER A 10 27.86 -16.20 -21.21
CA SER A 10 27.65 -17.16 -20.10
C SER A 10 28.69 -17.02 -18.98
N ILE A 11 29.96 -16.71 -19.30
CA ILE A 11 30.98 -16.40 -18.29
C ILE A 11 30.63 -15.13 -17.52
N CYS A 12 30.17 -14.08 -18.21
CA CYS A 12 29.75 -12.83 -17.57
C CYS A 12 28.51 -13.03 -16.67
N LEU A 13 27.56 -13.86 -17.11
CA LEU A 13 26.40 -14.26 -16.32
C LEU A 13 26.82 -14.99 -15.04
N LEU A 14 27.72 -15.97 -15.14
CA LEU A 14 28.24 -16.69 -13.98
C LEU A 14 28.97 -15.75 -13.02
N ARG A 15 29.79 -14.83 -13.55
CA ARG A 15 30.46 -13.79 -12.76
C ARG A 15 29.44 -12.91 -12.02
N GLY A 16 28.35 -12.53 -12.69
CA GLY A 16 27.25 -11.80 -12.07
C GLY A 16 26.64 -12.56 -10.88
N LYS A 17 26.33 -13.85 -11.05
CA LYS A 17 25.81 -14.71 -9.98
C LYS A 17 26.77 -14.85 -8.81
N ILE A 18 28.07 -14.94 -9.07
CA ILE A 18 29.10 -14.98 -8.03
C ILE A 18 29.11 -13.69 -7.23
N TYR A 19 29.09 -12.53 -7.90
CA TYR A 19 29.01 -11.24 -7.20
C TYR A 19 27.72 -11.08 -6.41
N ASP A 20 26.62 -11.62 -6.91
CA ASP A 20 25.35 -11.60 -6.21
C ASP A 20 25.39 -12.43 -4.93
N ALA A 21 25.99 -13.62 -4.99
CA ALA A 21 26.22 -14.46 -3.81
C ALA A 21 27.23 -13.85 -2.81
N MET A 22 28.08 -12.91 -3.25
CA MET A 22 28.99 -12.13 -2.41
C MET A 22 28.36 -10.83 -1.88
N ASP A 23 27.06 -10.62 -2.07
CA ASP A 23 26.32 -9.41 -1.73
C ASP A 23 26.83 -8.13 -2.44
N ASN A 24 27.58 -8.27 -3.55
CA ASN A 24 28.12 -7.15 -4.32
C ASN A 24 27.27 -6.82 -5.56
N ARG A 25 26.13 -6.20 -5.29
CA ARG A 25 25.11 -5.82 -6.29
C ARG A 25 25.57 -4.87 -7.41
N PRO A 26 26.39 -3.82 -7.19
CA PRO A 26 26.82 -2.95 -8.29
C PRO A 26 27.72 -3.69 -9.30
N LEU A 27 28.55 -4.63 -8.83
CA LEU A 27 29.35 -5.48 -9.72
C LEU A 27 28.52 -6.58 -10.40
N ALA A 28 27.50 -7.10 -9.70
CA ALA A 28 26.55 -8.05 -10.29
C ALA A 28 25.75 -7.40 -11.44
N THR A 29 25.13 -6.24 -11.19
CA THR A 29 24.38 -5.49 -12.21
C THR A 29 25.21 -5.15 -13.44
N SER A 30 26.43 -4.64 -13.26
CA SER A 30 27.33 -4.37 -14.39
C SER A 30 27.68 -5.65 -15.16
N SER A 31 27.96 -6.76 -14.47
CA SER A 31 28.26 -8.04 -15.11
C SER A 31 27.06 -8.60 -15.91
N TYR A 32 25.84 -8.47 -15.38
CA TYR A 32 24.62 -8.87 -16.11
C TYR A 32 24.34 -7.97 -17.31
N LYS A 33 24.55 -6.65 -17.18
CA LYS A 33 24.45 -5.70 -18.31
C LYS A 33 25.44 -6.06 -19.43
N GLU A 34 26.68 -6.39 -19.09
CA GLU A 34 27.67 -6.84 -20.07
C GLU A 34 27.30 -8.18 -20.70
N ALA A 35 26.76 -9.13 -19.94
CA ALA A 35 26.28 -10.39 -20.48
C ALA A 35 25.20 -10.19 -21.55
N LEU A 36 24.25 -9.27 -21.33
CA LEU A 36 23.17 -8.98 -22.27
C LEU A 36 23.63 -8.21 -23.51
N LYS A 37 24.65 -7.35 -23.39
CA LYS A 37 25.28 -6.69 -24.54
C LYS A 37 25.98 -7.70 -25.45
N LEU A 38 26.61 -8.72 -24.87
CA LEU A 38 27.31 -9.77 -25.60
C LEU A 38 26.35 -10.76 -26.28
N ASP A 39 25.23 -11.05 -25.64
CA ASP A 39 24.20 -11.95 -26.14
C ASP A 39 22.81 -11.46 -25.70
N VAL A 40 22.07 -10.90 -26.66
CA VAL A 40 20.71 -10.38 -26.44
C VAL A 40 19.74 -11.50 -26.03
N TYR A 41 19.97 -12.74 -26.45
CA TYR A 41 19.08 -13.86 -26.15
C TYR A 41 19.24 -14.42 -24.73
N CYS A 42 20.19 -13.90 -23.95
CA CYS A 42 20.45 -14.34 -22.58
C CYS A 42 19.34 -13.85 -21.62
N PHE A 43 18.17 -14.49 -21.69
CA PHE A 43 17.01 -14.13 -20.87
C PHE A 43 17.28 -14.26 -19.37
N GLU A 44 18.12 -15.19 -18.95
CA GLU A 44 18.44 -15.36 -17.52
C GLU A 44 19.14 -14.12 -16.92
N ALA A 45 20.06 -13.48 -17.67
CA ALA A 45 20.68 -12.23 -17.22
C ALA A 45 19.64 -11.11 -17.12
N PHE A 46 18.73 -11.05 -18.09
CA PHE A 46 17.64 -10.08 -18.12
C PHE A 46 16.62 -10.31 -16.99
N ASP A 47 16.29 -11.57 -16.71
CA ASP A 47 15.40 -11.95 -15.63
C ASP A 47 15.98 -11.53 -14.29
N LEU A 48 17.24 -11.85 -13.99
CA LEU A 48 17.90 -11.43 -12.76
C LEU A 48 17.93 -9.91 -12.58
N LEU A 49 18.16 -9.14 -13.66
CA LEU A 49 18.12 -7.68 -13.64
C LEU A 49 16.74 -7.13 -13.26
N THR A 50 15.68 -7.73 -13.79
CA THR A 50 14.30 -7.23 -13.68
C THR A 50 13.50 -7.81 -12.51
N SER A 51 13.71 -9.09 -12.16
CA SER A 51 13.02 -9.79 -11.08
C SER A 51 13.43 -9.26 -9.71
N HIS A 52 14.71 -8.90 -9.54
CA HIS A 52 15.18 -8.28 -8.32
C HIS A 52 15.04 -6.75 -8.29
N HIS A 53 14.35 -6.13 -9.26
CA HIS A 53 14.12 -4.67 -9.30
C HIS A 53 15.40 -3.83 -9.07
N MET A 54 16.52 -4.28 -9.64
CA MET A 54 17.85 -3.68 -9.41
C MET A 54 18.00 -2.30 -10.02
N LEU A 55 17.21 -2.03 -11.05
CA LEU A 55 17.27 -0.83 -11.87
C LEU A 55 16.05 0.06 -11.60
N THR A 56 16.22 1.36 -11.82
CA THR A 56 15.10 2.29 -11.89
C THR A 56 14.43 2.19 -13.26
N ALA A 57 13.16 2.60 -13.39
CA ALA A 57 12.45 2.58 -14.67
C ALA A 57 13.18 3.37 -15.77
N GLN A 58 13.92 4.41 -15.38
CA GLN A 58 14.72 5.22 -16.30
C GLN A 58 15.97 4.47 -16.78
N GLU A 59 16.70 3.84 -15.85
CA GLU A 59 17.86 3.00 -16.17
C GLU A 59 17.48 1.78 -17.02
N GLU A 60 16.29 1.22 -16.79
CA GLU A 60 15.73 0.12 -17.58
C GLU A 60 15.47 0.55 -19.03
N LYS A 61 14.87 1.73 -19.23
CA LYS A 61 14.62 2.29 -20.57
C LYS A 61 15.92 2.64 -21.29
N ASP A 62 16.82 3.35 -20.63
CA ASP A 62 18.12 3.70 -21.19
C ASP A 62 18.92 2.44 -21.57
N PHE A 63 18.78 1.37 -20.78
CA PHE A 63 19.43 0.11 -21.07
C PHE A 63 18.85 -0.60 -22.29
N LEU A 64 17.53 -0.59 -22.48
CA LEU A 64 16.90 -1.12 -23.70
C LEU A 64 17.43 -0.41 -24.97
N ASP A 65 17.51 0.92 -24.93
CA ASP A 65 17.99 1.73 -26.06
C ASP A 65 19.48 1.47 -26.38
N LEU A 66 20.26 1.00 -25.40
CA LEU A 66 21.68 0.69 -25.54
C LEU A 66 21.97 -0.74 -26.04
N LEU A 67 20.96 -1.62 -26.12
CA LEU A 67 21.17 -3.00 -26.55
C LEU A 67 21.40 -3.08 -28.07
N PRO A 68 22.39 -3.86 -28.54
CA PRO A 68 22.71 -3.99 -29.96
C PRO A 68 21.74 -4.96 -30.69
N LEU A 69 20.42 -4.71 -30.60
CA LEU A 69 19.39 -5.57 -31.18
C LEU A 69 19.52 -5.66 -32.71
N SER A 70 19.73 -4.52 -33.37
CA SER A 70 19.83 -4.40 -34.84
C SER A 70 21.07 -5.06 -35.45
N GLN A 71 22.08 -5.37 -34.64
CA GLN A 71 23.33 -5.99 -35.10
C GLN A 71 23.31 -7.51 -34.97
N GLN A 72 22.48 -8.05 -34.07
CA GLN A 72 22.47 -9.47 -33.73
C GLN A 72 21.23 -10.22 -34.23
N CYS A 73 20.13 -9.52 -34.51
CA CYS A 73 18.83 -10.10 -34.84
C CYS A 73 18.37 -9.78 -36.27
N THR A 74 17.47 -10.59 -36.80
CA THR A 74 16.66 -10.23 -37.97
C THR A 74 15.61 -9.17 -37.60
N GLU A 75 15.09 -8.40 -38.56
CA GLU A 75 14.10 -7.34 -38.28
C GLU A 75 12.81 -7.87 -37.60
N GLU A 76 12.46 -9.14 -37.80
CA GLU A 76 11.31 -9.78 -37.15
C GLU A 76 11.61 -10.16 -35.69
N GLU A 77 12.78 -10.74 -35.44
CA GLU A 77 13.24 -11.11 -34.09
C GLU A 77 13.49 -9.87 -33.21
N ASP A 78 13.97 -8.79 -33.80
CA ASP A 78 14.18 -7.51 -33.11
C ASP A 78 12.87 -6.99 -32.52
N LYS A 79 11.81 -6.93 -33.35
CA LYS A 79 10.47 -6.51 -32.90
C LYS A 79 9.90 -7.42 -31.81
N LEU A 80 10.12 -8.73 -31.92
CA LEU A 80 9.67 -9.70 -30.91
C LEU A 80 10.40 -9.51 -29.58
N LEU A 81 11.74 -9.44 -29.59
CA LEU A 81 12.54 -9.28 -28.38
C LEU A 81 12.28 -7.94 -27.72
N HIS A 82 12.20 -6.86 -28.50
CA HIS A 82 11.84 -5.54 -27.99
C HIS A 82 10.48 -5.59 -27.31
N PHE A 83 9.46 -6.18 -27.96
CA PHE A 83 8.13 -6.35 -27.36
C PHE A 83 8.18 -7.15 -26.05
N LEU A 84 8.88 -8.29 -26.01
CA LEU A 84 8.96 -9.14 -24.81
C LEU A 84 9.67 -8.44 -23.64
N PHE A 85 10.78 -7.75 -23.91
CA PHE A 85 11.50 -7.03 -22.88
C PHE A 85 10.71 -5.82 -22.39
N GLU A 86 10.19 -5.01 -23.31
CA GLU A 86 9.35 -3.86 -22.99
C GLU A 86 8.12 -4.27 -22.17
N ASN A 87 7.52 -5.41 -22.51
CA ASN A 87 6.35 -5.92 -21.79
C ASN A 87 6.66 -6.25 -20.33
N LYS A 88 7.86 -6.78 -20.04
CA LYS A 88 8.33 -7.11 -18.69
C LYS A 88 8.81 -5.87 -17.90
N LEU A 89 9.27 -4.81 -18.58
CA LEU A 89 9.72 -3.56 -17.95
C LEU A 89 8.56 -2.61 -17.61
N LYS A 90 7.56 -2.50 -18.48
CA LYS A 90 6.45 -1.54 -18.34
C LYS A 90 5.40 -1.99 -17.31
N LYS A 91 5.77 -1.98 -16.01
CA LYS A 91 4.88 -2.37 -14.90
C LYS A 91 3.81 -1.33 -14.57
N TYR A 92 4.14 -0.04 -14.69
CA TYR A 92 3.26 1.09 -14.32
C TYR A 92 2.45 1.69 -15.49
N ASN A 93 2.61 1.15 -16.71
CA ASN A 93 1.84 1.63 -17.84
C ASN A 93 0.38 1.16 -17.76
N LYS A 94 -0.51 1.86 -18.45
CA LYS A 94 -1.92 1.48 -18.50
C LYS A 94 -2.09 0.13 -19.21
N PRO A 95 -3.04 -0.71 -18.80
CA PRO A 95 -3.23 -2.02 -19.43
C PRO A 95 -3.66 -1.89 -20.90
N SER A 96 -4.32 -0.78 -21.25
CA SER A 96 -4.73 -0.41 -22.61
C SER A 96 -3.58 -0.23 -23.60
N ASP A 97 -2.37 0.03 -23.11
CA ASP A 97 -1.21 0.34 -23.96
C ASP A 97 -0.53 -0.93 -24.50
N MET A 98 -1.07 -2.10 -24.16
CA MET A 98 -0.55 -3.38 -24.63
C MET A 98 -1.00 -3.66 -26.07
N VAL A 99 -0.34 -3.03 -27.03
CA VAL A 99 -0.51 -3.37 -28.45
C VAL A 99 0.43 -4.53 -28.77
N VAL A 100 -0.12 -5.72 -28.88
CA VAL A 100 0.60 -6.88 -29.39
C VAL A 100 0.77 -6.70 -30.91
N PRO A 101 1.99 -6.70 -31.46
CA PRO A 101 2.18 -6.61 -32.90
C PRO A 101 1.45 -7.74 -33.63
N GLU A 102 0.79 -7.46 -34.75
CA GLU A 102 -0.01 -8.46 -35.51
C GLU A 102 0.80 -9.71 -35.92
N MET A 103 2.12 -9.58 -36.03
CA MET A 103 3.04 -10.68 -36.34
C MET A 103 3.11 -11.75 -35.24
N VAL A 104 2.73 -11.43 -34.01
CA VAL A 104 2.86 -12.31 -32.84
C VAL A 104 1.53 -12.60 -32.16
N ASN A 105 0.43 -12.63 -32.92
CA ASN A 105 -0.92 -12.88 -32.42
C ASN A 105 -1.07 -14.15 -31.56
N GLY A 106 -0.24 -15.17 -31.78
CA GLY A 106 -0.22 -16.40 -30.96
C GLY A 106 0.33 -16.22 -29.54
N LEU A 107 1.03 -15.12 -29.25
CA LEU A 107 1.60 -14.84 -27.91
C LEU A 107 0.61 -14.20 -26.95
N GLN A 108 -0.57 -13.77 -27.42
CA GLN A 108 -1.60 -13.18 -26.55
C GLN A 108 -2.09 -14.16 -25.48
N ASP A 109 -2.13 -15.45 -25.82
CA ASP A 109 -2.54 -16.52 -24.92
C ASP A 109 -1.39 -17.07 -24.05
N ASN A 110 -0.17 -16.56 -24.21
CA ASN A 110 0.97 -17.00 -23.42
C ASN A 110 0.80 -16.57 -21.95
N LEU A 111 1.10 -17.48 -21.02
CA LEU A 111 0.93 -17.29 -19.58
C LEU A 111 1.77 -16.11 -19.08
N ASP A 112 3.04 -16.00 -19.49
CA ASP A 112 3.93 -14.90 -19.08
C ASP A 112 3.40 -13.52 -19.49
N VAL A 113 2.81 -13.46 -20.67
CA VAL A 113 2.23 -12.24 -21.24
C VAL A 113 0.96 -11.86 -20.46
N VAL A 114 0.10 -12.84 -20.17
CA VAL A 114 -1.09 -12.63 -19.34
C VAL A 114 -0.71 -12.21 -17.91
N VAL A 115 0.37 -12.75 -17.34
CA VAL A 115 0.88 -12.36 -16.01
C VAL A 115 1.37 -10.91 -16.02
N SER A 116 2.13 -10.49 -17.03
CA SER A 116 2.54 -9.09 -17.15
C SER A 116 1.36 -8.12 -17.29
N LEU A 117 0.29 -8.52 -17.99
CA LEU A 117 -0.95 -7.76 -18.05
C LEU A 117 -1.64 -7.70 -16.68
N ALA A 118 -1.63 -8.82 -15.94
CA ALA A 118 -2.15 -8.86 -14.58
C ALA A 118 -1.36 -7.94 -13.64
N GLU A 119 -0.02 -7.89 -13.74
CA GLU A 119 0.82 -6.95 -12.98
C GLU A 119 0.44 -5.49 -13.25
N ARG A 120 0.19 -5.11 -14.52
CA ARG A 120 -0.28 -3.76 -14.85
C ARG A 120 -1.62 -3.44 -14.21
N HIS A 121 -2.57 -4.38 -14.24
CA HIS A 121 -3.83 -4.21 -13.53
C HIS A 121 -3.64 -4.09 -12.02
N TYR A 122 -2.70 -4.85 -11.43
CA TYR A 122 -2.37 -4.74 -10.01
C TYR A 122 -1.89 -3.34 -9.63
N TYR A 123 -0.93 -2.77 -10.38
CA TYR A 123 -0.41 -1.43 -10.11
C TYR A 123 -1.38 -0.30 -10.46
N ASN A 124 -2.34 -0.53 -11.36
CA ASN A 124 -3.47 0.40 -11.58
C ASN A 124 -4.63 0.17 -10.59
N CYS A 125 -4.43 -0.66 -9.56
CA CYS A 125 -5.41 -0.99 -8.51
C CYS A 125 -6.68 -1.71 -8.99
N ASP A 126 -6.66 -2.30 -10.19
CA ASP A 126 -7.72 -3.17 -10.73
C ASP A 126 -7.60 -4.61 -10.17
N PHE A 127 -7.73 -4.77 -8.85
CA PHE A 127 -7.46 -6.05 -8.19
C PHE A 127 -8.35 -7.20 -8.65
N LYS A 128 -9.60 -6.93 -9.04
CA LYS A 128 -10.54 -7.96 -9.53
C LYS A 128 -10.17 -8.50 -10.91
N MET A 129 -9.81 -7.63 -11.86
CA MET A 129 -9.35 -8.06 -13.19
C MET A 129 -8.01 -8.78 -13.07
N CYS A 130 -7.11 -8.27 -12.24
CA CYS A 130 -5.86 -8.96 -11.90
C CYS A 130 -6.12 -10.37 -11.33
N TYR A 131 -7.07 -10.51 -10.39
CA TYR A 131 -7.47 -11.80 -9.85
C TYR A 131 -8.06 -12.73 -10.92
N LYS A 132 -8.89 -12.23 -11.83
CA LYS A 132 -9.45 -13.02 -12.94
C LYS A 132 -8.34 -13.53 -13.87
N LEU A 133 -7.36 -12.69 -14.22
CA LEU A 133 -6.23 -13.09 -15.06
C LEU A 133 -5.33 -14.10 -14.35
N THR A 134 -4.93 -13.81 -13.12
CA THR A 134 -4.05 -14.72 -12.34
C THR A 134 -4.72 -16.05 -12.02
N SER A 135 -6.01 -16.08 -11.69
CA SER A 135 -6.73 -17.35 -11.48
C SER A 135 -6.81 -18.21 -12.75
N MET A 136 -6.98 -17.61 -13.93
CA MET A 136 -6.89 -18.35 -15.20
C MET A 136 -5.49 -18.93 -15.43
N VAL A 137 -4.44 -18.19 -15.08
CA VAL A 137 -3.05 -18.66 -15.17
C VAL A 137 -2.83 -19.83 -14.21
N MET A 138 -3.25 -19.71 -12.95
CA MET A 138 -3.09 -20.74 -11.92
C MET A 138 -3.85 -22.04 -12.21
N VAL A 139 -4.93 -21.99 -13.01
CA VAL A 139 -5.63 -23.21 -13.47
C VAL A 139 -4.84 -23.93 -14.55
N LYS A 140 -4.18 -23.19 -15.46
CA LYS A 140 -3.38 -23.77 -16.55
C LYS A 140 -2.01 -24.26 -16.06
N ASP A 141 -1.34 -23.43 -15.28
CA ASP A 141 -0.06 -23.71 -14.64
C ASP A 141 -0.17 -23.41 -13.13
N PRO A 142 -0.38 -24.44 -12.30
CA PRO A 142 -0.53 -24.27 -10.86
C PRO A 142 0.69 -23.66 -10.15
N PHE A 143 1.87 -23.64 -10.77
CA PHE A 143 3.12 -23.19 -10.13
C PHE A 143 3.92 -22.22 -10.98
N HIS A 144 3.23 -21.32 -11.66
CA HIS A 144 3.88 -20.27 -12.43
C HIS A 144 4.64 -19.28 -11.52
N ALA A 145 5.98 -19.26 -11.60
CA ALA A 145 6.85 -18.54 -10.67
C ALA A 145 6.56 -17.02 -10.59
N ASN A 146 6.31 -16.38 -11.74
CA ASN A 146 6.03 -14.94 -11.81
C ASN A 146 4.60 -14.58 -11.37
N CYS A 147 3.66 -15.52 -11.50
CA CYS A 147 2.25 -15.28 -11.19
C CYS A 147 2.02 -15.34 -9.68
N LEU A 148 2.78 -16.17 -8.96
CA LEU A 148 2.58 -16.40 -7.54
C LEU A 148 2.61 -15.09 -6.73
N PRO A 149 3.65 -14.23 -6.78
CA PRO A 149 3.68 -12.99 -6.00
C PRO A 149 2.49 -12.07 -6.27
N VAL A 150 2.10 -11.92 -7.55
CA VAL A 150 0.99 -11.07 -7.98
C VAL A 150 -0.34 -11.65 -7.52
N HIS A 151 -0.54 -12.96 -7.68
CA HIS A 151 -1.74 -13.65 -7.26
C HIS A 151 -1.91 -13.58 -5.73
N ILE A 152 -0.84 -13.81 -4.98
CA ILE A 152 -0.80 -13.64 -3.52
C ILE A 152 -1.21 -12.21 -3.19
N GLY A 153 -0.56 -11.19 -3.78
CA GLY A 153 -0.93 -9.78 -3.59
C GLY A 153 -2.41 -9.49 -3.87
N THR A 154 -3.00 -10.07 -4.92
CA THR A 154 -4.45 -9.88 -5.17
C THR A 154 -5.35 -10.57 -4.15
N LEU A 155 -5.00 -11.77 -3.68
CA LEU A 155 -5.79 -12.50 -2.69
C LEU A 155 -5.80 -11.76 -1.34
N VAL A 156 -4.64 -11.22 -1.00
CA VAL A 156 -4.34 -10.30 0.09
C VAL A 156 -5.24 -9.06 -0.01
N GLU A 157 -5.22 -8.38 -1.16
CA GLU A 157 -5.98 -7.15 -1.37
C GLU A 157 -7.50 -7.38 -1.47
N LEU A 158 -7.96 -8.56 -1.91
CA LEU A 158 -9.38 -8.92 -1.96
C LEU A 158 -9.89 -9.61 -0.69
N SER A 159 -9.07 -9.70 0.36
CA SER A 159 -9.41 -10.35 1.64
C SER A 159 -9.89 -11.82 1.49
N LYS A 160 -9.37 -12.55 0.50
CA LYS A 160 -9.73 -13.96 0.21
C LYS A 160 -8.89 -14.95 1.03
N ALA A 161 -9.06 -14.92 2.35
CA ALA A 161 -8.25 -15.71 3.28
C ALA A 161 -8.28 -17.24 3.06
N ASN A 162 -9.40 -17.78 2.58
CA ASN A 162 -9.57 -19.23 2.38
C ASN A 162 -8.76 -19.76 1.19
N GLU A 163 -8.80 -19.07 0.05
CA GLU A 163 -8.03 -19.43 -1.15
C GLU A 163 -6.53 -19.32 -0.88
N LEU A 164 -6.15 -18.24 -0.18
CA LEU A 164 -4.76 -17.98 0.19
C LEU A 164 -4.20 -19.07 1.12
N PHE A 165 -4.99 -19.55 2.08
CA PHE A 165 -4.63 -20.68 2.93
C PHE A 165 -4.32 -21.94 2.15
N TYR A 166 -5.18 -22.25 1.19
CA TYR A 166 -5.10 -23.49 0.45
C TYR A 166 -3.86 -23.47 -0.45
N LEU A 167 -3.66 -22.33 -1.13
CA LEU A 167 -2.46 -22.08 -1.92
C LEU A 167 -1.20 -22.21 -1.07
N SER A 168 -1.20 -21.65 0.14
CA SER A 168 -0.04 -21.68 1.01
C SER A 168 0.38 -23.08 1.44
N HIS A 169 -0.58 -23.91 1.86
CA HIS A 169 -0.30 -25.29 2.28
C HIS A 169 0.26 -26.10 1.12
N ARG A 170 -0.35 -25.95 -0.07
CA ARG A 170 0.16 -26.58 -1.28
C ARG A 170 1.57 -26.15 -1.63
N LEU A 171 1.89 -24.87 -1.49
CA LEU A 171 3.24 -24.37 -1.79
C LEU A 171 4.27 -24.90 -0.79
N VAL A 172 3.94 -24.97 0.50
CA VAL A 172 4.83 -25.51 1.52
C VAL A 172 5.08 -27.01 1.30
N ASP A 173 4.05 -27.76 0.97
CA ASP A 173 4.16 -29.21 0.72
C ASP A 173 5.03 -29.53 -0.51
N LEU A 174 4.98 -28.69 -1.54
CA LEU A 174 5.66 -28.94 -2.82
C LEU A 174 7.03 -28.25 -2.93
N TYR A 175 7.19 -27.07 -2.32
CA TYR A 175 8.39 -26.25 -2.41
C TYR A 175 8.82 -25.71 -1.03
N PRO A 176 9.25 -26.58 -0.10
CA PRO A 176 9.60 -26.16 1.26
C PRO A 176 10.82 -25.23 1.33
N ASN A 177 11.66 -25.24 0.29
CA ASN A 177 12.90 -24.46 0.22
C ASN A 177 12.76 -23.15 -0.58
N ASN A 178 11.62 -22.91 -1.23
CA ASN A 178 11.40 -21.69 -2.02
C ASN A 178 10.82 -20.58 -1.12
N PRO A 179 11.37 -19.35 -1.10
CA PRO A 179 10.82 -18.26 -0.27
C PRO A 179 9.36 -17.92 -0.60
N VAL A 180 8.94 -18.12 -1.86
CA VAL A 180 7.57 -17.83 -2.32
C VAL A 180 6.53 -18.71 -1.61
N SER A 181 6.89 -19.91 -1.15
CA SER A 181 5.95 -20.82 -0.49
C SER A 181 5.59 -20.41 0.93
N ILE A 182 6.50 -19.70 1.59
CA ILE A 182 6.36 -19.34 2.99
C ILE A 182 5.44 -18.13 3.11
N VAL A 183 5.60 -17.10 2.27
CA VAL A 183 4.85 -15.83 2.34
C VAL A 183 3.31 -15.96 2.41
N PRO A 184 2.63 -16.81 1.61
CA PRO A 184 1.17 -16.96 1.65
C PRO A 184 0.66 -17.64 2.91
N ALA A 185 1.47 -18.56 3.48
CA ALA A 185 1.10 -19.28 4.69
C ALA A 185 1.03 -18.31 5.85
N LEU A 186 1.94 -17.34 5.87
CA LEU A 186 2.00 -16.29 6.85
C LEU A 186 0.83 -15.31 6.76
N TYR A 187 0.31 -15.04 5.56
CA TYR A 187 -0.74 -14.05 5.40
C TYR A 187 -2.10 -14.51 5.97
N LYS A 188 -2.41 -15.81 5.93
CA LYS A 188 -3.60 -16.26 6.66
C LYS A 188 -3.41 -16.18 8.17
N TYR A 189 -2.20 -16.43 8.69
CA TYR A 189 -1.93 -16.24 10.11
C TYR A 189 -2.18 -14.78 10.54
N LEU A 190 -1.86 -13.80 9.69
CA LEU A 190 -2.23 -12.38 9.90
C LEU A 190 -3.74 -12.17 10.03
N SER A 191 -4.57 -12.92 9.30
CA SER A 191 -6.04 -12.76 9.32
C SER A 191 -6.77 -13.45 10.49
N TYR A 192 -6.14 -14.40 11.20
CA TYR A 192 -6.87 -15.28 12.13
C TYR A 192 -6.39 -15.25 13.58
N LEU A 193 -5.11 -14.95 13.87
CA LEU A 193 -4.55 -15.09 15.22
C LEU A 193 -3.53 -14.00 15.56
N HIS A 194 -4.02 -13.02 16.30
CA HIS A 194 -3.38 -11.77 16.76
C HIS A 194 -2.07 -11.86 17.56
N TYR A 195 -1.36 -12.99 17.64
CA TYR A 195 -0.26 -13.11 18.64
C TYR A 195 0.90 -14.01 18.19
N VAL A 196 1.96 -13.38 17.66
CA VAL A 196 3.38 -13.72 17.92
C VAL A 196 4.17 -14.72 17.02
N PRO A 197 3.63 -15.58 16.14
CA PRO A 197 4.50 -16.34 15.21
C PRO A 197 5.01 -15.50 14.02
N TYR A 198 4.78 -14.17 14.02
CA TYR A 198 5.05 -13.24 12.92
C TYR A 198 6.54 -13.10 12.60
N ALA A 199 7.38 -12.71 13.57
CA ALA A 199 8.81 -12.49 13.34
C ALA A 199 9.59 -13.81 13.09
N VAL A 200 9.15 -14.91 13.69
CA VAL A 200 9.84 -16.22 13.64
C VAL A 200 9.69 -16.90 12.27
N SER A 201 8.57 -16.70 11.60
CA SER A 201 8.32 -17.29 10.27
C SER A 201 8.88 -16.42 9.13
N HIS A 202 8.85 -15.09 9.26
CA HIS A 202 9.47 -14.18 8.29
C HIS A 202 11.00 -14.21 8.33
N SER A 203 11.60 -14.32 9.52
CA SER A 203 13.05 -14.56 9.64
C SER A 203 13.45 -15.83 8.89
N LYS A 204 12.61 -16.87 8.88
CA LYS A 204 12.87 -18.06 8.07
C LYS A 204 12.87 -17.76 6.57
N ALA A 205 11.90 -16.98 6.06
CA ALA A 205 11.85 -16.60 4.65
C ALA A 205 13.05 -15.74 4.21
N THR A 206 13.41 -14.72 5.02
CA THR A 206 14.56 -13.85 4.74
C THR A 206 15.90 -14.56 4.95
N THR A 207 15.97 -15.60 5.80
CA THR A 207 17.16 -16.45 5.92
C THR A 207 17.35 -17.39 4.74
N LEU A 208 16.27 -17.81 4.07
CA LEU A 208 16.35 -18.65 2.88
C LEU A 208 16.84 -17.84 1.67
N GLU A 209 16.22 -16.69 1.42
CA GLU A 209 16.66 -15.78 0.36
C GLU A 209 16.59 -14.33 0.84
N ARG A 210 17.76 -13.73 1.05
CA ARG A 210 17.89 -12.33 1.48
C ARG A 210 17.48 -11.34 0.38
N THR A 211 17.55 -11.75 -0.88
CA THR A 211 17.31 -10.93 -2.06
C THR A 211 15.82 -10.82 -2.41
N TYR A 212 14.95 -11.60 -1.77
CA TYR A 212 13.53 -11.63 -2.09
C TYR A 212 12.79 -10.42 -1.51
N GLY A 213 12.62 -9.38 -2.34
CA GLY A 213 12.06 -8.08 -1.97
C GLY A 213 10.66 -8.12 -1.31
N PRO A 214 9.66 -8.82 -1.87
CA PRO A 214 8.32 -8.87 -1.29
C PRO A 214 8.26 -9.42 0.15
N ALA A 215 9.18 -10.30 0.53
CA ALA A 215 9.24 -10.79 1.91
C ALA A 215 9.70 -9.71 2.90
N TRP A 216 10.59 -8.80 2.50
CA TRP A 216 11.01 -7.69 3.36
C TRP A 216 9.88 -6.67 3.58
N ILE A 217 9.06 -6.43 2.56
CA ILE A 217 7.86 -5.59 2.71
C ILE A 217 6.89 -6.23 3.71
N ALA A 218 6.62 -7.54 3.56
CA ALA A 218 5.77 -8.27 4.52
C ALA A 218 6.35 -8.27 5.94
N TYR A 219 7.68 -8.37 6.07
CA TYR A 219 8.37 -8.28 7.35
C TYR A 219 8.20 -6.90 8.00
N GLY A 220 8.31 -5.82 7.23
CA GLY A 220 8.02 -4.48 7.70
C GLY A 220 6.56 -4.30 8.14
N HIS A 221 5.59 -4.81 7.36
CA HIS A 221 4.18 -4.75 7.74
C HIS A 221 3.90 -5.44 9.07
N SER A 222 4.60 -6.55 9.36
CA SER A 222 4.41 -7.26 10.62
C SER A 222 4.76 -6.40 11.84
N PHE A 223 5.85 -5.63 11.76
CA PHE A 223 6.22 -4.69 12.83
C PHE A 223 5.38 -3.43 12.83
N ALA A 224 4.95 -2.96 11.66
CA ALA A 224 4.07 -1.79 11.55
C ALA A 224 2.73 -2.03 12.25
N VAL A 225 2.14 -3.22 12.08
CA VAL A 225 0.91 -3.63 12.81
C VAL A 225 1.15 -3.73 14.31
N GLU A 226 2.34 -4.14 14.74
CA GLU A 226 2.73 -4.18 16.16
C GLU A 226 3.13 -2.80 16.73
N SER A 227 3.20 -1.77 15.88
CA SER A 227 3.67 -0.41 16.18
C SER A 227 5.15 -0.35 16.61
N GLU A 228 5.96 -1.30 16.18
CA GLU A 228 7.42 -1.30 16.37
C GLU A 228 8.12 -0.55 15.22
N HIS A 229 8.03 0.79 15.24
CA HIS A 229 8.48 1.66 14.15
C HIS A 229 9.95 1.47 13.75
N ASP A 230 10.88 1.29 14.69
CA ASP A 230 12.31 1.16 14.40
C ASP A 230 12.64 -0.12 13.62
N GLN A 231 12.00 -1.24 13.97
CA GLN A 231 12.20 -2.52 13.30
C GLN A 231 11.49 -2.56 11.94
N ALA A 232 10.28 -1.98 11.86
CA ALA A 232 9.57 -1.79 10.61
C ALA A 232 10.41 -0.98 9.62
N MET A 233 10.97 0.13 10.08
CA MET A 233 11.81 1.03 9.30
C MET A 233 13.07 0.31 8.76
N ALA A 234 13.75 -0.48 9.59
CA ALA A 234 14.91 -1.26 9.16
C ALA A 234 14.55 -2.26 8.04
N ALA A 235 13.40 -2.93 8.15
CA ALA A 235 12.90 -3.87 7.15
C ALA A 235 12.50 -3.18 5.83
N TYR A 236 11.86 -2.00 5.90
CA TYR A 236 11.52 -1.27 4.68
C TYR A 236 12.75 -0.66 4.00
N PHE A 237 13.77 -0.23 4.75
CA PHE A 237 15.01 0.24 4.15
C PHE A 237 15.76 -0.88 3.40
N THR A 238 15.81 -2.09 3.94
CA THR A 238 16.37 -3.24 3.21
C THR A 238 15.52 -3.56 1.98
N ALA A 239 14.18 -3.50 2.08
CA ALA A 239 13.29 -3.65 0.93
C ALA A 239 13.54 -2.60 -0.16
N ALA A 240 13.73 -1.33 0.21
CA ALA A 240 13.98 -0.23 -0.71
C ALA A 240 15.36 -0.32 -1.39
N GLN A 241 16.36 -0.86 -0.68
CA GLN A 241 17.69 -1.12 -1.26
C GLN A 241 17.64 -2.25 -2.30
N LEU A 242 16.81 -3.26 -2.06
CA LEU A 242 16.60 -4.37 -2.99
C LEU A 242 15.74 -3.94 -4.19
N MET A 243 14.63 -3.23 -3.94
CA MET A 243 13.62 -2.87 -4.94
C MET A 243 13.61 -1.37 -5.25
N LYS A 244 14.58 -0.91 -6.05
CA LYS A 244 14.70 0.53 -6.38
C LYS A 244 13.59 1.04 -7.30
N GLY A 245 13.06 0.17 -8.16
CA GLY A 245 11.98 0.48 -9.10
C GLY A 245 10.56 0.41 -8.51
N CYS A 246 10.40 0.00 -7.24
CA CYS A 246 9.09 -0.10 -6.59
C CYS A 246 8.82 1.11 -5.70
N HIS A 247 7.63 1.69 -5.81
CA HIS A 247 7.23 2.82 -4.97
C HIS A 247 6.79 2.40 -3.56
N LEU A 248 6.33 1.14 -3.37
CA LEU A 248 5.76 0.66 -2.10
C LEU A 248 6.73 0.75 -0.92
N PRO A 249 8.01 0.31 -0.99
CA PRO A 249 8.93 0.48 0.14
C PRO A 249 9.10 1.94 0.55
N MET A 250 9.14 2.87 -0.42
CA MET A 250 9.27 4.31 -0.13
C MET A 250 8.00 4.87 0.50
N LEU A 251 6.83 4.41 0.04
CA LEU A 251 5.54 4.75 0.65
C LEU A 251 5.52 4.34 2.12
N TYR A 252 5.88 3.10 2.46
CA TYR A 252 5.86 2.63 3.85
C TYR A 252 6.94 3.28 4.72
N ILE A 253 8.12 3.60 4.19
CA ILE A 253 9.12 4.42 4.90
C ILE A 253 8.53 5.81 5.22
N GLY A 254 7.89 6.45 4.24
CA GLY A 254 7.24 7.75 4.43
C GLY A 254 6.15 7.70 5.49
N LEU A 255 5.33 6.64 5.47
CA LEU A 255 4.29 6.37 6.45
C LEU A 255 4.83 6.27 7.88
N GLU A 256 5.87 5.46 8.09
CA GLU A 256 6.50 5.31 9.41
C GLU A 256 7.14 6.62 9.89
N TYR A 257 7.70 7.43 8.98
CA TYR A 257 8.14 8.79 9.32
C TYR A 257 6.98 9.71 9.70
N GLY A 258 5.82 9.56 9.05
CA GLY A 258 4.59 10.26 9.41
C GLY A 258 4.11 9.89 10.82
N LEU A 259 4.09 8.61 11.15
CA LEU A 259 3.72 8.10 12.49
C LEU A 259 4.68 8.57 13.58
N THR A 260 5.97 8.72 13.26
CA THR A 260 7.00 9.25 14.18
C THR A 260 7.07 10.78 14.22
N ASN A 261 6.08 11.49 13.66
CA ASN A 261 5.99 12.96 13.58
C ASN A 261 7.14 13.65 12.83
N ASN A 262 7.82 12.94 11.93
CA ASN A 262 8.89 13.46 11.07
C ASN A 262 8.34 13.84 9.68
N SER A 263 7.42 14.81 9.63
CA SER A 263 6.68 15.17 8.40
C SER A 263 7.57 15.57 7.22
N LYS A 264 8.71 16.24 7.47
CA LYS A 264 9.62 16.68 6.40
C LYS A 264 10.38 15.53 5.72
N LEU A 265 10.72 14.48 6.47
CA LEU A 265 11.33 13.29 5.90
C LEU A 265 10.28 12.46 5.17
N ALA A 266 9.09 12.31 5.74
CA ALA A 266 7.96 11.64 5.11
C ALA A 266 7.64 12.23 3.72
N GLU A 267 7.54 13.56 3.63
CA GLU A 267 7.29 14.27 2.37
C GLU A 267 8.32 13.93 1.27
N ARG A 268 9.60 13.79 1.62
CA ARG A 268 10.65 13.43 0.65
C ARG A 268 10.44 12.03 0.10
N PHE A 269 10.19 11.04 0.95
CA PHE A 269 9.94 9.67 0.50
C PHE A 269 8.64 9.56 -0.31
N PHE A 270 7.58 10.26 0.09
CA PHE A 270 6.36 10.30 -0.68
C PHE A 270 6.52 10.97 -2.04
N SER A 271 7.31 12.05 -2.15
CA SER A 271 7.62 12.67 -3.45
C SER A 271 8.38 11.71 -4.37
N GLN A 272 9.26 10.87 -3.81
CA GLN A 272 9.96 9.83 -4.56
C GLN A 272 8.99 8.72 -5.01
N ALA A 273 8.11 8.25 -4.13
CA ALA A 273 7.06 7.28 -4.48
C ALA A 273 6.15 7.81 -5.60
N LEU A 274 5.73 9.08 -5.51
CA LEU A 274 4.90 9.74 -6.51
C LEU A 274 5.60 9.89 -7.87
N SER A 275 6.93 10.07 -7.88
CA SER A 275 7.70 10.10 -9.14
C SER A 275 7.71 8.76 -9.87
N ILE A 276 7.58 7.65 -9.13
CA ILE A 276 7.57 6.29 -9.68
C ILE A 276 6.13 5.92 -10.10
N ALA A 277 5.15 6.19 -9.23
CA ALA A 277 3.74 5.89 -9.44
C ALA A 277 2.87 7.16 -9.24
N PRO A 278 2.68 7.97 -10.30
CA PRO A 278 1.96 9.23 -10.19
C PRO A 278 0.44 9.07 -10.17
N GLU A 279 -0.08 7.91 -10.60
CA GLU A 279 -1.53 7.66 -10.69
C GLU A 279 -2.07 6.78 -9.54
N ASP A 280 -1.21 6.32 -8.61
CA ASP A 280 -1.62 5.45 -7.51
C ASP A 280 -2.41 6.24 -6.44
N PRO A 281 -3.70 5.92 -6.20
CA PRO A 281 -4.50 6.58 -5.19
C PRO A 281 -3.94 6.44 -3.77
N PHE A 282 -3.24 5.35 -3.44
CA PHE A 282 -2.65 5.13 -2.11
C PHE A 282 -1.54 6.15 -1.83
N VAL A 283 -0.66 6.36 -2.82
CA VAL A 283 0.41 7.37 -2.71
C VAL A 283 -0.19 8.79 -2.58
N MET A 284 -1.21 9.12 -3.39
CA MET A 284 -1.88 10.42 -3.32
C MET A 284 -2.53 10.66 -1.95
N HIS A 285 -3.17 9.64 -1.37
CA HIS A 285 -3.76 9.71 -0.04
C HIS A 285 -2.71 10.07 1.02
N GLU A 286 -1.58 9.35 1.06
CA GLU A 286 -0.56 9.59 2.09
C GLU A 286 0.11 10.96 1.96
N VAL A 287 0.39 11.41 0.73
CA VAL A 287 0.89 12.78 0.48
C VAL A 287 -0.11 13.81 1.00
N ALA A 288 -1.41 13.58 0.79
CA ALA A 288 -2.46 14.48 1.24
C ALA A 288 -2.59 14.51 2.78
N VAL A 289 -2.38 13.37 3.46
CA VAL A 289 -2.34 13.34 4.94
C VAL A 289 -1.16 14.16 5.47
N VAL A 290 0.03 14.04 4.89
CA VAL A 290 1.17 14.88 5.29
C VAL A 290 0.93 16.35 5.00
N ALA A 291 0.34 16.69 3.85
CA ALA A 291 -0.04 18.07 3.55
C ALA A 291 -1.05 18.62 4.57
N PHE A 292 -2.00 17.79 5.02
CA PHE A 292 -2.93 18.15 6.07
C PHE A 292 -2.22 18.41 7.41
N GLN A 293 -1.30 17.54 7.82
CA GLN A 293 -0.49 17.71 9.04
C GLN A 293 0.37 18.98 8.99
N ASN A 294 0.87 19.37 7.82
CA ASN A 294 1.64 20.60 7.62
C ASN A 294 0.77 21.87 7.58
N GLY A 295 -0.56 21.76 7.57
CA GLY A 295 -1.50 22.89 7.54
C GLY A 295 -1.92 23.34 6.15
N ASP A 296 -1.45 22.69 5.08
CA ASP A 296 -1.79 23.03 3.69
C ASP A 296 -3.12 22.38 3.27
N TRP A 297 -4.22 22.79 3.90
CA TRP A 297 -5.53 22.12 3.74
C TRP A 297 -6.07 22.17 2.29
N LYS A 298 -5.72 23.21 1.53
CA LYS A 298 -6.15 23.35 0.12
C LYS A 298 -5.47 22.35 -0.81
N THR A 299 -4.18 22.07 -0.59
CA THR A 299 -3.45 21.09 -1.40
C THR A 299 -3.88 19.68 -1.02
N ALA A 300 -4.09 19.43 0.28
CA ALA A 300 -4.65 18.19 0.79
C ALA A 300 -6.03 17.88 0.18
N GLU A 301 -6.94 18.86 0.15
CA GLU A 301 -8.27 18.71 -0.47
C GLU A 301 -8.14 18.29 -1.95
N LYS A 302 -7.28 18.98 -2.71
CA LYS A 302 -7.06 18.66 -4.12
C LYS A 302 -6.54 17.23 -4.32
N LEU A 303 -5.52 16.83 -3.57
CA LEU A 303 -4.91 15.51 -3.70
C LEU A 303 -5.88 14.38 -3.33
N PHE A 304 -6.68 14.56 -2.28
CA PHE A 304 -7.70 13.59 -1.93
C PHE A 304 -8.83 13.50 -2.97
N LEU A 305 -9.22 14.62 -3.58
CA LEU A 305 -10.18 14.62 -4.69
C LEU A 305 -9.59 13.92 -5.93
N ASP A 306 -8.33 14.19 -6.28
CA ASP A 306 -7.63 13.53 -7.37
C ASP A 306 -7.56 12.01 -7.13
N ALA A 307 -7.26 11.59 -5.90
CA ALA A 307 -7.28 10.18 -5.51
C ALA A 307 -8.68 9.55 -5.65
N MET A 308 -9.73 10.27 -5.20
CA MET A 308 -11.11 9.82 -5.33
C MET A 308 -11.54 9.67 -6.80
N ASP A 309 -11.16 10.61 -7.67
CA ASP A 309 -11.47 10.56 -9.10
C ASP A 309 -10.77 9.38 -9.78
N LYS A 310 -9.53 9.06 -9.38
CA LYS A 310 -8.84 7.86 -9.83
C LYS A 310 -9.56 6.59 -9.39
N ILE A 311 -9.95 6.49 -8.12
CA ILE A 311 -10.69 5.33 -7.60
C ILE A 311 -12.04 5.16 -8.33
N LYS A 312 -12.74 6.25 -8.64
CA LYS A 312 -13.98 6.22 -9.42
C LYS A 312 -13.75 5.82 -10.88
N ALA A 313 -12.65 6.24 -11.49
CA ALA A 313 -12.29 5.84 -12.85
C ALA A 313 -11.98 4.33 -12.95
N ILE A 314 -11.37 3.79 -11.90
CA ILE A 314 -11.12 2.35 -11.70
C ILE A 314 -12.44 1.62 -11.34
N GLY A 315 -13.36 2.32 -10.67
CA GLY A 315 -14.48 1.74 -9.95
C GLY A 315 -15.83 1.78 -10.64
N ASN A 316 -16.18 0.64 -11.27
CA ASN A 316 -17.53 0.08 -11.11
C ASN A 316 -17.59 -0.94 -9.95
N GLU A 317 -16.46 -1.34 -9.35
CA GLU A 317 -16.41 -2.59 -8.59
C GLU A 317 -15.34 -2.70 -7.46
N VAL A 318 -14.69 -1.62 -7.02
CA VAL A 318 -13.66 -1.66 -5.96
C VAL A 318 -14.26 -2.05 -4.60
N THR A 319 -13.54 -2.80 -3.76
CA THR A 319 -13.97 -3.17 -2.39
C THR A 319 -14.18 -1.89 -1.57
N VAL A 320 -15.45 -1.60 -1.30
CA VAL A 320 -15.88 -0.26 -0.88
C VAL A 320 -15.35 0.10 0.50
N ASP A 321 -15.19 -0.88 1.39
CA ASP A 321 -14.81 -0.68 2.80
C ASP A 321 -13.42 -0.06 2.99
N LYS A 322 -12.47 -0.32 2.07
CA LYS A 322 -11.07 0.15 2.19
C LYS A 322 -10.90 1.66 2.04
N TRP A 323 -11.83 2.32 1.38
CA TRP A 323 -11.75 3.76 1.10
C TRP A 323 -12.52 4.61 2.12
N GLU A 324 -12.99 3.99 3.21
CA GLU A 324 -13.55 4.72 4.34
C GLU A 324 -12.58 5.76 4.91
N PRO A 325 -11.29 5.45 5.16
CA PRO A 325 -10.35 6.43 5.70
C PRO A 325 -10.15 7.63 4.78
N LEU A 326 -10.15 7.41 3.45
CA LEU A 326 -10.07 8.48 2.46
C LEU A 326 -11.24 9.46 2.58
N LEU A 327 -12.48 8.95 2.68
CA LEU A 327 -13.67 9.78 2.84
C LEU A 327 -13.69 10.49 4.21
N ASN A 328 -13.27 9.80 5.26
CA ASN A 328 -13.19 10.40 6.59
C ASN A 328 -12.14 11.52 6.64
N ASN A 329 -10.97 11.32 6.01
CA ASN A 329 -9.92 12.32 5.88
C ASN A 329 -10.36 13.52 5.03
N LEU A 330 -11.09 13.30 3.93
CA LEU A 330 -11.75 14.37 3.16
C LEU A 330 -12.72 15.19 4.02
N GLY A 331 -13.52 14.52 4.86
CA GLY A 331 -14.41 15.18 5.81
C GLY A 331 -13.65 16.07 6.81
N HIS A 332 -12.52 15.59 7.34
CA HIS A 332 -11.65 16.37 8.22
C HIS A 332 -11.02 17.58 7.53
N VAL A 333 -10.58 17.43 6.28
CA VAL A 333 -10.06 18.55 5.47
C VAL A 333 -11.14 19.60 5.22
N CYS A 334 -12.34 19.17 4.82
CA CYS A 334 -13.48 20.06 4.59
C CYS A 334 -13.88 20.81 5.86
N ARG A 335 -13.85 20.14 7.02
CA ARG A 335 -14.09 20.77 8.33
C ARG A 335 -13.07 21.89 8.61
N LYS A 336 -11.77 21.65 8.39
CA LYS A 336 -10.73 22.68 8.57
C LYS A 336 -10.89 23.85 7.59
N LEU A 337 -11.37 23.59 6.38
CA LEU A 337 -11.73 24.61 5.39
C LEU A 337 -13.07 25.31 5.68
N LYS A 338 -13.76 24.98 6.79
CA LYS A 338 -15.08 25.50 7.19
C LYS A 338 -16.21 25.17 6.19
N LYS A 339 -16.02 24.15 5.35
CA LYS A 339 -17.03 23.61 4.43
C LYS A 339 -17.87 22.54 5.14
N TYR A 340 -18.61 22.93 6.18
CA TYR A 340 -19.25 21.98 7.11
C TYR A 340 -20.28 21.06 6.45
N VAL A 341 -21.09 21.57 5.50
CA VAL A 341 -22.09 20.76 4.79
C VAL A 341 -21.44 19.65 3.97
N GLN A 342 -20.35 19.95 3.26
CA GLN A 342 -19.59 18.95 2.49
C GLN A 342 -18.87 17.97 3.41
N ALA A 343 -18.34 18.44 4.54
CA ALA A 343 -17.72 17.57 5.55
C ALA A 343 -18.71 16.51 6.06
N LEU A 344 -19.95 16.91 6.37
CA LEU A 344 -21.00 15.98 6.78
C LEU A 344 -21.36 14.99 5.66
N GLU A 345 -21.40 15.43 4.41
CA GLU A 345 -21.67 14.55 3.27
C GLU A 345 -20.60 13.46 3.15
N TYR A 346 -19.32 13.82 3.23
CA TYR A 346 -18.22 12.86 3.18
C TYR A 346 -18.21 11.91 4.39
N HIS A 347 -18.40 12.41 5.61
CA HIS A 347 -18.49 11.54 6.79
C HIS A 347 -19.71 10.60 6.75
N ARG A 348 -20.85 11.04 6.18
CA ARG A 348 -22.01 10.17 5.95
C ARG A 348 -21.72 9.10 4.90
N GLN A 349 -21.01 9.44 3.82
CA GLN A 349 -20.56 8.45 2.85
C GLN A 349 -19.61 7.43 3.48
N ALA A 350 -18.70 7.87 4.36
CA ALA A 350 -17.82 6.97 5.13
C ALA A 350 -18.63 5.99 6.02
N LEU A 351 -19.69 6.46 6.69
CA LEU A 351 -20.59 5.60 7.48
C LEU A 351 -21.39 4.59 6.65
N VAL A 352 -21.60 4.84 5.34
CA VAL A 352 -22.20 3.83 4.45
C VAL A 352 -21.24 2.66 4.22
N LEU A 353 -19.93 2.92 4.25
CA LEU A 353 -18.89 1.91 4.05
C LEU A 353 -18.66 1.09 5.32
N ILE A 354 -18.50 1.76 6.47
CA ILE A 354 -18.36 1.11 7.77
C ILE A 354 -19.49 1.60 8.69
N PRO A 355 -20.65 0.91 8.66
CA PRO A 355 -21.75 1.20 9.57
C PRO A 355 -21.27 0.87 10.98
N GLN A 356 -21.30 1.84 11.90
CA GLN A 356 -20.82 1.72 13.30
C GLN A 356 -19.35 2.09 13.56
N HIS A 357 -18.74 2.95 12.75
CA HIS A 357 -17.44 3.52 13.09
C HIS A 357 -17.55 4.68 14.11
N ALA A 358 -17.08 4.47 15.33
CA ALA A 358 -17.21 5.41 16.44
C ALA A 358 -16.53 6.79 16.20
N SER A 359 -15.34 6.80 15.60
CA SER A 359 -14.59 8.02 15.25
C SER A 359 -15.35 8.87 14.25
N THR A 360 -15.98 8.25 13.25
CA THR A 360 -16.77 8.96 12.23
C THR A 360 -18.02 9.60 12.83
N TYR A 361 -18.69 8.94 13.78
CA TYR A 361 -19.79 9.55 14.55
C TYR A 361 -19.33 10.72 15.40
N SER A 362 -18.19 10.60 16.08
CA SER A 362 -17.58 11.70 16.84
C SER A 362 -17.23 12.89 15.94
N ALA A 363 -16.68 12.63 14.74
CA ALA A 363 -16.38 13.65 13.76
C ALA A 363 -17.63 14.40 13.27
N ILE A 364 -18.73 13.68 13.03
CA ILE A 364 -20.02 14.29 12.67
C ILE A 364 -20.56 15.14 13.82
N GLY A 365 -20.56 14.64 15.05
CA GLY A 365 -20.98 15.39 16.24
C GLY A 365 -20.16 16.68 16.42
N TYR A 366 -18.86 16.60 16.18
CA TYR A 366 -17.96 17.75 16.22
C TYR A 366 -18.22 18.75 15.09
N VAL A 367 -18.59 18.32 13.89
CA VAL A 367 -19.01 19.24 12.82
C VAL A 367 -20.34 19.92 13.17
N HIS A 368 -21.31 19.22 13.75
CA HIS A 368 -22.58 19.80 14.19
C HIS A 368 -22.39 20.85 15.30
N SER A 369 -21.51 20.59 16.27
CA SER A 369 -21.21 21.57 17.32
C SER A 369 -20.57 22.85 16.76
N LEU A 370 -19.70 22.73 15.77
CA LEU A 370 -19.12 23.88 15.06
C LEU A 370 -20.13 24.69 14.24
N MET A 371 -21.24 24.07 13.82
CA MET A 371 -22.35 24.75 13.14
C MET A 371 -23.35 25.39 14.12
N GLY A 372 -23.23 25.14 15.43
CA GLY A 372 -24.16 25.60 16.47
C GLY A 372 -25.38 24.71 16.68
N ASP A 373 -25.44 23.54 16.04
CA ASP A 373 -26.50 22.55 16.21
C ASP A 373 -26.13 21.59 17.34
N PHE A 374 -26.24 22.08 18.58
CA PHE A 374 -25.81 21.35 19.76
C PHE A 374 -26.72 20.15 20.08
N GLU A 375 -28.02 20.21 19.75
CA GLU A 375 -28.96 19.11 19.96
C GLU A 375 -28.51 17.86 19.18
N SER A 376 -28.30 18.01 17.87
CA SER A 376 -27.80 16.91 17.03
C SER A 376 -26.39 16.48 17.45
N ALA A 377 -25.52 17.42 17.83
CA ALA A 377 -24.16 17.10 18.26
C ALA A 377 -24.14 16.18 19.49
N ILE A 378 -24.99 16.45 20.49
CA ILE A 378 -25.14 15.65 21.70
C ILE A 378 -25.58 14.22 21.35
N ASP A 379 -26.59 14.07 20.49
CA ASP A 379 -27.05 12.75 20.03
C ASP A 379 -25.92 11.96 19.35
N TYR A 380 -25.16 12.59 18.45
CA TYR A 380 -24.05 11.92 17.77
C TYR A 380 -22.91 11.56 18.73
N PHE A 381 -22.55 12.42 19.69
CA PHE A 381 -21.54 12.06 20.70
C PHE A 381 -22.03 10.92 21.61
N HIS A 382 -23.32 10.86 21.95
CA HIS A 382 -23.88 9.71 22.67
C HIS A 382 -23.79 8.42 21.85
N THR A 383 -24.08 8.46 20.55
CA THR A 383 -23.90 7.28 19.68
C THR A 383 -22.44 6.83 19.59
N ALA A 384 -21.50 7.78 19.46
CA ALA A 384 -20.06 7.50 19.43
C ALA A 384 -19.57 6.84 20.73
N LEU A 385 -19.98 7.37 21.89
CA LEU A 385 -19.63 6.80 23.20
C LEU A 385 -20.32 5.47 23.50
N GLY A 386 -21.50 5.23 22.90
CA GLY A 386 -22.16 3.94 22.93
C GLY A 386 -21.37 2.85 22.20
N LEU A 387 -20.63 3.23 21.14
CA LEU A 387 -19.77 2.33 20.37
C LEU A 387 -18.36 2.19 20.98
N LYS A 388 -17.76 3.30 21.41
CA LYS A 388 -16.43 3.35 22.04
C LYS A 388 -16.49 4.14 23.34
N ARG A 389 -16.56 3.42 24.46
CA ARG A 389 -16.69 4.01 25.80
C ARG A 389 -15.47 4.84 26.23
N ASP A 390 -14.28 4.47 25.77
CA ASP A 390 -13.00 5.01 26.26
C ASP A 390 -12.48 6.19 25.44
N ASP A 391 -13.33 6.85 24.66
CA ASP A 391 -12.94 8.02 23.87
C ASP A 391 -13.00 9.33 24.68
N THR A 392 -11.85 9.75 25.23
CA THR A 392 -11.75 10.96 26.05
C THR A 392 -12.16 12.22 25.30
N PHE A 393 -11.88 12.28 23.99
CA PHE A 393 -12.25 13.42 23.14
C PHE A 393 -13.76 13.59 23.06
N SER A 394 -14.50 12.50 22.76
CA SER A 394 -15.96 12.56 22.71
C SER A 394 -16.58 12.92 24.06
N VAL A 395 -16.01 12.44 25.18
CA VAL A 395 -16.50 12.78 26.53
C VAL A 395 -16.35 14.28 26.83
N THR A 396 -15.19 14.87 26.55
CA THR A 396 -14.95 16.30 26.81
C THR A 396 -15.80 17.18 25.90
N MET A 397 -15.89 16.84 24.62
CA MET A 397 -16.70 17.57 23.66
C MET A 397 -18.20 17.48 23.95
N LEU A 398 -18.68 16.32 24.40
CA LEU A 398 -20.07 16.16 24.85
C LEU A 398 -20.37 17.08 26.04
N GLY A 399 -19.49 17.13 27.04
CA GLY A 399 -19.64 18.04 28.18
C GLY A 399 -19.76 19.50 27.76
N HIS A 400 -18.89 19.93 26.83
CA HIS A 400 -18.93 21.28 26.29
C HIS A 400 -20.24 21.57 25.51
N CYS A 401 -20.70 20.63 24.68
CA CYS A 401 -21.95 20.79 23.93
C CYS A 401 -23.17 20.88 24.86
N ILE A 402 -23.19 20.12 25.95
CA ILE A 402 -24.26 20.18 26.96
C ILE A 402 -24.28 21.53 27.66
N GLU A 403 -23.12 22.07 28.06
CA GLU A 403 -23.03 23.40 28.68
C GLU A 403 -23.54 24.51 27.75
N MET A 404 -23.18 24.45 26.46
CA MET A 404 -23.67 25.40 25.45
C MET A 404 -25.17 25.27 25.19
N TYR A 405 -25.68 24.04 25.09
CA TYR A 405 -27.11 23.79 24.90
C TYR A 405 -27.95 24.29 26.09
N ILE A 406 -27.49 24.06 27.32
CA ILE A 406 -28.16 24.56 28.54
C ILE A 406 -27.98 26.08 28.69
N GLY A 407 -26.84 26.63 28.27
CA GLY A 407 -26.58 28.07 28.29
C GLY A 407 -27.46 28.87 27.32
N ASP A 408 -27.82 28.28 26.18
CA ASP A 408 -28.75 28.87 25.20
C ASP A 408 -30.23 28.75 25.60
N THR A 409 -30.57 27.81 26.50
CA THR A 409 -31.89 27.83 27.15
C THR A 409 -31.92 28.94 28.20
N ASP A 410 -32.48 30.09 27.83
CA ASP A 410 -32.72 31.22 28.74
C ASP A 410 -33.17 30.73 30.11
N ALA A 411 -32.43 31.16 31.14
CA ALA A 411 -32.62 30.77 32.52
C ALA A 411 -34.11 30.79 32.90
N TYR A 412 -34.69 29.60 33.07
CA TYR A 412 -36.01 29.48 33.66
C TYR A 412 -35.91 30.04 35.09
N ILE A 413 -36.49 31.22 35.29
CA ILE A 413 -36.51 31.93 36.56
C ILE A 413 -37.20 31.02 37.59
N GLY A 414 -36.40 30.43 38.48
CA GLY A 414 -36.92 29.65 39.60
C GLY A 414 -35.87 28.81 40.31
N LYS A 415 -35.12 29.45 41.23
CA LYS A 415 -34.52 28.93 42.50
C LYS A 415 -34.48 27.38 42.63
N THR A 416 -33.38 26.73 43.03
CA THR A 416 -32.48 27.03 44.15
C THR A 416 -31.36 25.98 44.20
N SER A 417 -30.13 26.43 44.46
CA SER A 417 -29.08 25.74 45.23
C SER A 417 -28.97 24.20 45.17
N TYR A 418 -28.11 23.69 44.28
CA TYR A 418 -27.28 22.51 44.56
C TYR A 418 -25.91 22.68 43.90
N ILE A 419 -25.11 23.62 44.45
CA ILE A 419 -23.65 23.56 44.30
C ILE A 419 -23.19 22.51 45.31
N GLY A 420 -23.00 21.28 44.83
CA GLY A 420 -22.71 20.13 45.66
C GLY A 420 -21.83 19.12 44.95
N LYS A 421 -20.53 19.39 44.94
CA LYS A 421 -19.42 18.43 44.84
C LYS A 421 -19.44 17.43 43.67
N MET A 422 -18.62 17.71 42.65
CA MET A 422 -17.90 16.66 41.95
C MET A 422 -16.49 17.13 41.55
N THR A 423 -15.65 17.35 42.56
CA THR A 423 -14.18 17.35 42.41
C THR A 423 -13.64 16.17 43.19
N SER A 424 -13.33 15.08 42.50
CA SER A 424 -12.25 14.12 42.80
C SER A 424 -12.61 12.78 42.18
N PHE A 425 -11.99 12.42 41.06
CA PHE A 425 -11.52 11.05 40.79
C PHE A 425 -10.52 11.13 39.63
N ALA A 426 -9.32 11.61 39.95
CA ALA A 426 -8.11 11.24 39.23
C ALA A 426 -7.43 10.16 40.07
N THR A 427 -7.33 8.95 39.55
CA THR A 427 -6.10 8.15 39.41
C THR A 427 -6.43 6.66 39.24
N HIS A 428 -5.69 6.05 38.31
CA HIS A 428 -5.55 4.61 38.01
C HIS A 428 -6.44 4.02 36.91
N ALA A 429 -5.92 4.06 35.68
CA ALA A 429 -5.75 2.85 34.85
C ALA A 429 -4.59 3.08 33.86
N LYS A 430 -3.50 2.31 34.03
CA LYS A 430 -2.58 1.95 32.94
C LYS A 430 -3.26 0.86 32.10
N THR A 431 -2.79 0.68 30.85
CA THR A 431 -3.14 -0.39 29.85
C THR A 431 -4.55 -0.28 29.26
N ASP A 432 -4.84 -0.29 27.96
CA ASP A 432 -4.13 -0.71 26.74
C ASP A 432 -4.51 0.18 25.54
N LEU A 433 -3.52 0.80 24.88
CA LEU A 433 -3.69 1.50 23.59
C LEU A 433 -3.48 0.51 22.44
N ARG A 434 -4.39 -0.45 22.28
CA ARG A 434 -4.36 -1.40 21.16
C ARG A 434 -5.78 -1.80 20.79
N GLN A 435 -6.48 -0.99 19.99
CA GLN A 435 -7.54 -1.46 19.10
C GLN A 435 -8.22 -0.26 18.43
N SER A 436 -8.07 -0.19 17.10
CA SER A 436 -9.03 0.34 16.10
C SER A 436 -8.34 0.97 14.88
N PHE A 437 -7.26 0.37 14.37
CA PHE A 437 -6.72 0.69 13.03
C PHE A 437 -6.03 -0.53 12.43
N VAL A 438 -6.77 -1.61 12.18
CA VAL A 438 -6.21 -2.78 11.49
C VAL A 438 -7.31 -3.44 10.67
N ASP A 439 -7.77 -2.80 9.59
CA ASP A 439 -8.58 -3.45 8.56
C ASP A 439 -8.37 -2.78 7.19
N ALA A 440 -7.11 -2.56 6.81
CA ALA A 440 -6.66 -2.43 5.43
C ALA A 440 -5.15 -2.64 5.38
N PHE A 441 -4.66 -3.48 4.45
CA PHE A 441 -3.23 -3.77 4.27
C PHE A 441 -2.43 -2.60 3.67
N VAL A 442 -3.12 -1.51 3.33
CA VAL A 442 -2.52 -0.18 3.30
C VAL A 442 -2.85 0.46 4.63
N ILE A 443 -1.84 0.58 5.49
CA ILE A 443 -1.94 1.39 6.70
C ILE A 443 -2.11 2.83 6.23
N PHE A 444 -3.36 3.25 6.12
CA PHE A 444 -3.66 4.65 5.93
C PHE A 444 -3.33 5.37 7.23
N LEU A 445 -2.62 6.49 7.16
CA LEU A 445 -2.56 7.38 8.31
C LEU A 445 -3.97 7.90 8.58
N PRO A 446 -4.61 7.54 9.72
CA PRO A 446 -5.76 8.29 10.12
C PRO A 446 -5.30 9.71 10.43
N VAL A 447 -5.99 10.71 9.89
CA VAL A 447 -5.86 12.06 10.42
C VAL A 447 -6.40 11.99 11.85
N ASN A 448 -5.49 11.97 12.82
CA ASN A 448 -5.85 11.85 14.21
C ASN A 448 -6.66 13.08 14.64
N ILE A 449 -7.89 12.86 15.07
CA ILE A 449 -8.78 13.91 15.59
C ILE A 449 -8.10 14.66 16.76
N ASN A 450 -7.21 13.97 17.50
CA ASN A 450 -6.48 14.52 18.64
C ASN A 450 -5.31 15.44 18.25
N ASP A 451 -4.77 15.37 17.03
CA ASP A 451 -3.68 16.25 16.56
C ASP A 451 -4.20 17.64 16.13
N LEU A 452 -5.47 17.92 16.40
CA LEU A 452 -6.18 19.13 15.97
C LEU A 452 -6.80 19.88 17.13
N GLN A 453 -6.09 19.96 18.25
CA GLN A 453 -6.36 20.94 19.30
C GLN A 453 -6.16 22.36 18.73
N ASP A 454 -7.17 22.87 18.03
CA ASP A 454 -7.44 24.30 18.00
C ASP A 454 -8.43 24.56 19.15
N ILE A 455 -7.87 24.83 20.33
CA ILE A 455 -8.48 25.69 21.35
C ILE A 455 -7.64 26.95 21.42
#